data_AF-A0ABD2L242-F1
#
_entry.id   AF-A0ABD2L242-F1
#
_cell.length_a   1.000
_cell.length_b   1.000
_cell.length_c   1.000
_cell.angle_alpha   90.00
_cell.angle_beta   90.00
_cell.angle_gamma   90.00
#
_symmetry.space_group_name_H-M   'P 1'
#
loop_
_entity.id
_entity.type
_entity.pdbx_description
1 polymer ?
#
loop_
_entity_poly.entity_id
_entity_poly.type
_entity_poly.pdbx_seq_one_letter_code
_entity_poly.pdbx_strand_id
1 'polypeptide(L)'
;MEELVVTMGPNLDHNSREFKENAKKICGKRLGGVWETVPVENLHIKKLTGGMSNFLFHCYLDENHAPLKEEPKQIIMRFYLTPVEAHLLESHIFTILSERKLGPKFHGLLTNGRLEEFIPSVILTRLEMISPSIAKQIAKKLAKIHQQKDMPLEINPTICDTILRAVPPVQLSN
;
A
#
# COMPACT_ATOMS: atom_id res chain seq x y z
N MET A 1 -2.74 -6.71 -15.52
CA MET A 1 -2.92 -5.55 -14.60
C MET A 1 -1.61 -4.82 -14.36
N GLU A 2 -0.48 -5.50 -14.21
CA GLU A 2 0.82 -4.82 -14.03
C GLU A 2 1.22 -3.98 -15.25
N GLU A 3 1.11 -4.56 -16.46
CA GLU A 3 1.22 -3.79 -17.69
C GLU A 3 0.18 -2.67 -17.73
N LEU A 4 -1.11 -2.91 -17.46
CA LEU A 4 -2.11 -1.84 -17.41
C LEU A 4 -1.75 -0.68 -16.46
N VAL A 5 -1.20 -0.96 -15.29
CA VAL A 5 -0.84 0.08 -14.30
C VAL A 5 0.43 0.83 -14.71
N VAL A 6 1.42 0.13 -15.25
CA VAL A 6 2.68 0.71 -15.74
C VAL A 6 2.47 1.49 -17.04
N THR A 7 1.64 0.97 -17.95
CA THR A 7 1.40 1.52 -19.30
C THR A 7 0.38 2.66 -19.29
N MET A 8 -0.64 2.65 -18.42
CA MET A 8 -1.70 3.68 -18.41
C MET A 8 -1.40 4.86 -17.47
N GLY A 9 -0.45 4.72 -16.55
CA GLY A 9 0.03 5.80 -15.68
C GLY A 9 -1.13 6.55 -14.95
N PRO A 10 -1.04 7.88 -14.79
CA PRO A 10 -2.06 8.65 -14.06
C PRO A 10 -3.46 8.61 -14.70
N ASN A 11 -3.56 8.29 -15.99
CA ASN A 11 -4.79 8.25 -16.80
C ASN A 11 -5.48 6.88 -16.80
N LEU A 12 -5.03 5.94 -15.96
CA LEU A 12 -5.66 4.63 -15.79
C LEU A 12 -7.15 4.75 -15.45
N ASP A 13 -8.01 4.26 -16.36
CA ASP A 13 -9.43 4.09 -16.10
C ASP A 13 -9.66 2.86 -15.22
N HIS A 14 -9.61 3.08 -13.92
CA HIS A 14 -9.88 2.09 -12.88
C HIS A 14 -11.35 1.64 -12.82
N ASN A 15 -12.26 2.33 -13.53
CA ASN A 15 -13.65 1.91 -13.68
C ASN A 15 -13.89 1.05 -14.92
N SER A 16 -12.89 0.92 -15.80
CA SER A 16 -12.96 0.02 -16.94
C SER A 16 -13.26 -1.41 -16.49
N ARG A 17 -14.08 -2.11 -17.29
CA ARG A 17 -14.46 -3.49 -17.02
C ARG A 17 -13.24 -4.40 -16.89
N GLU A 18 -12.25 -4.22 -17.77
CA GLU A 18 -11.00 -4.97 -17.75
C GLU A 18 -10.24 -4.78 -16.43
N PHE A 19 -10.15 -3.55 -15.91
CA PHE A 19 -9.47 -3.30 -14.64
C PHE A 19 -10.21 -3.98 -13.49
N LYS A 20 -11.54 -3.85 -13.43
CA LYS A 20 -12.36 -4.50 -12.39
C LYS A 20 -12.29 -6.03 -12.46
N GLU A 21 -12.33 -6.63 -13.64
CA GLU A 21 -12.23 -8.09 -13.82
C GLU A 21 -10.87 -8.60 -13.33
N ASN A 22 -9.79 -7.90 -13.67
CA ASN A 22 -8.47 -8.23 -13.16
C ASN A 22 -8.37 -8.05 -11.63
N ALA A 23 -8.96 -6.98 -11.07
CA ALA A 23 -8.95 -6.73 -9.63
C ALA A 23 -9.70 -7.83 -8.88
N LYS A 24 -10.88 -8.20 -9.39
CA LYS A 24 -11.67 -9.34 -8.89
C LYS A 24 -10.85 -10.62 -8.91
N LYS A 25 -10.19 -10.95 -10.04
CA LYS A 25 -9.36 -12.16 -10.15
C LYS A 25 -8.24 -12.20 -9.11
N ILE A 26 -7.56 -11.07 -8.89
CA ILE A 26 -6.50 -10.94 -7.88
C ILE A 26 -7.06 -11.11 -6.47
N CYS A 27 -8.13 -10.38 -6.15
CA CYS A 27 -8.75 -10.41 -4.83
C CYS A 27 -9.34 -11.79 -4.52
N GLY A 28 -10.04 -12.42 -5.46
CA GLY A 28 -10.56 -13.78 -5.32
C GLY A 28 -9.45 -14.79 -5.02
N LYS A 29 -8.36 -14.78 -5.80
CA LYS A 29 -7.22 -15.69 -5.58
C LYS A 29 -6.54 -15.51 -4.22
N ARG A 30 -6.51 -14.29 -3.67
CA ARG A 30 -5.76 -13.96 -2.44
C ARG A 30 -6.62 -13.97 -1.18
N LEU A 31 -7.84 -13.46 -1.26
CA LEU A 31 -8.76 -13.31 -0.13
C LEU A 31 -9.74 -14.49 -0.03
N GLY A 32 -10.05 -15.12 -1.17
CA GLY A 32 -11.08 -16.16 -1.25
C GLY A 32 -12.48 -15.64 -0.92
N GLY A 33 -13.36 -16.58 -0.58
CA GLY A 33 -14.70 -16.27 -0.06
C GLY A 33 -15.53 -15.46 -1.04
N VAL A 34 -16.20 -14.41 -0.55
CA VAL A 34 -17.10 -13.57 -1.35
C VAL A 34 -16.40 -12.93 -2.56
N TRP A 35 -15.09 -12.71 -2.50
CA TRP A 35 -14.32 -12.11 -3.61
C TRP A 35 -14.19 -13.01 -4.84
N GLU A 36 -14.34 -14.33 -4.69
CA GLU A 36 -14.33 -15.27 -5.82
C GLU A 36 -15.66 -15.23 -6.58
N THR A 37 -16.77 -15.09 -5.85
CA THR A 37 -18.12 -15.24 -6.38
C THR A 37 -18.78 -13.92 -6.75
N VAL A 38 -18.35 -12.80 -6.18
CA VAL A 38 -18.99 -11.49 -6.39
C VAL A 38 -19.02 -11.08 -7.86
N PRO A 39 -20.16 -10.66 -8.42
CA PRO A 39 -20.20 -10.12 -9.77
C PRO A 39 -19.33 -8.85 -9.91
N VAL A 40 -18.75 -8.61 -11.09
CA VAL A 40 -17.79 -7.51 -11.30
C VAL A 40 -18.44 -6.13 -11.15
N GLU A 41 -19.72 -6.04 -11.45
CA GLU A 41 -20.58 -4.87 -11.27
C GLU A 41 -20.70 -4.44 -9.80
N ASN A 42 -20.60 -5.39 -8.86
CA ASN A 42 -20.71 -5.15 -7.42
C ASN A 42 -19.34 -4.96 -6.75
N LEU A 43 -18.26 -4.97 -7.55
CA LEU A 43 -16.93 -4.56 -7.12
C LEU A 43 -16.74 -3.08 -7.44
N HIS A 44 -16.55 -2.30 -6.39
CA HIS A 44 -16.27 -0.87 -6.49
C HIS A 44 -14.80 -0.61 -6.27
N ILE A 45 -14.24 0.26 -7.09
CA ILE A 45 -12.82 0.62 -7.04
C ILE A 45 -12.74 2.13 -7.04
N LYS A 46 -12.03 2.70 -6.06
CA LYS A 46 -11.73 4.12 -5.98
C LYS A 46 -10.23 4.31 -5.96
N LYS A 47 -9.70 5.05 -6.93
CA LYS A 47 -8.31 5.52 -6.87
C LYS A 47 -8.16 6.48 -5.69
N LEU A 48 -7.23 6.18 -4.78
CA LEU A 48 -6.87 7.08 -3.69
C LEU A 48 -5.72 7.98 -4.13
N THR A 49 -5.79 9.24 -3.71
CA THR A 49 -4.70 10.19 -3.87
C THR A 49 -3.67 9.95 -2.77
N GLY A 50 -2.42 9.64 -3.14
CA GLY A 50 -1.36 9.46 -2.16
C GLY A 50 -0.07 8.92 -2.74
N GLY A 51 0.99 9.71 -2.65
CA GLY A 51 2.37 9.33 -3.02
C GLY A 51 2.68 9.50 -4.51
N MET A 52 3.92 9.89 -4.82
CA MET A 52 4.42 9.95 -6.20
C MET A 52 4.98 8.61 -6.69
N SER A 53 5.11 7.63 -5.79
CA SER A 53 5.87 6.39 -6.01
C SER A 53 4.99 5.14 -6.15
N ASN A 54 3.68 5.26 -5.96
CA ASN A 54 2.77 4.13 -5.92
C ASN A 54 1.34 4.52 -6.32
N PHE A 55 0.57 3.58 -6.84
CA PHE A 55 -0.87 3.70 -6.99
C PHE A 55 -1.61 2.97 -5.86
N LEU A 56 -2.68 3.59 -5.37
CA LEU A 56 -3.55 3.05 -4.34
C LEU A 56 -4.98 2.96 -4.85
N PHE A 57 -5.56 1.77 -4.74
CA PHE A 57 -6.96 1.54 -5.06
C PHE A 57 -7.67 0.99 -3.82
N HIS A 58 -8.71 1.69 -3.39
CA HIS A 58 -9.66 1.18 -2.41
C HIS A 58 -10.68 0.34 -3.16
N CYS A 59 -10.64 -0.97 -2.92
CA CYS A 59 -11.59 -1.92 -3.49
C CYS A 59 -12.55 -2.36 -2.41
N TYR A 60 -13.85 -2.31 -2.68
CA TYR A 60 -14.88 -2.67 -1.71
C TYR A 60 -16.12 -3.28 -2.38
N LEU A 61 -16.82 -4.10 -1.62
CA LEU A 61 -18.05 -4.76 -2.05
C LEU A 61 -19.27 -4.11 -1.37
N ASP A 62 -20.40 -4.11 -2.06
CA ASP A 62 -21.65 -3.57 -1.52
C ASP A 62 -22.15 -4.29 -0.27
N GLU A 63 -23.05 -3.64 0.47
CA GLU A 63 -23.67 -4.18 1.70
C GLU A 63 -24.33 -5.54 1.48
N ASN A 64 -24.94 -5.75 0.30
CA ASN A 64 -25.64 -6.97 -0.10
C ASN A 64 -24.73 -8.23 -0.22
N HIS A 65 -23.41 -8.07 -0.21
CA HIS A 65 -22.46 -9.17 -0.33
C HIS A 65 -21.74 -9.39 1.01
N ALA A 66 -22.34 -10.20 1.89
CA ALA A 66 -21.72 -10.54 3.17
C ALA A 66 -20.47 -11.43 2.97
N PRO A 67 -19.43 -11.28 3.81
CA PRO A 67 -18.32 -12.23 3.86
C PRO A 67 -18.87 -13.65 4.09
N LEU A 68 -18.30 -14.61 3.37
CA LEU A 68 -18.61 -16.03 3.53
C LEU A 68 -17.76 -16.64 4.67
N LYS A 69 -16.61 -16.04 4.97
CA LYS A 69 -15.69 -16.43 6.05
C LYS A 69 -15.16 -15.15 6.74
N GLU A 70 -13.87 -15.14 7.08
CA GLU A 70 -13.16 -14.04 7.75
C GLU A 70 -12.54 -13.03 6.77
N GLU A 71 -12.85 -13.10 5.48
CA GLU A 71 -12.33 -12.18 4.48
C GLU A 71 -12.90 -10.76 4.65
N PRO A 72 -12.10 -9.71 4.41
CA PRO A 72 -12.58 -8.34 4.54
C PRO A 72 -13.53 -7.97 3.40
N LYS A 73 -14.51 -7.10 3.63
CA LYS A 73 -15.35 -6.52 2.54
C LYS A 73 -14.66 -5.41 1.75
N GLN A 74 -13.53 -4.91 2.25
CA GLN A 74 -12.80 -3.80 1.67
C GLN A 74 -11.31 -3.91 1.92
N ILE A 75 -10.52 -3.54 0.93
CA ILE A 75 -9.06 -3.64 0.94
C ILE A 75 -8.44 -2.45 0.21
N ILE A 76 -7.14 -2.28 0.41
CA ILE A 76 -6.28 -1.46 -0.43
C ILE A 76 -5.45 -2.37 -1.33
N MET A 77 -5.53 -2.15 -2.64
CA MET A 77 -4.52 -2.63 -3.59
C MET A 77 -3.46 -1.55 -3.77
N ARG A 78 -2.23 -1.85 -3.35
CA ARG A 78 -1.08 -0.98 -3.61
C ARG A 78 -0.25 -1.56 -4.74
N PHE A 79 0.04 -0.74 -5.75
CA PHE A 79 0.98 -1.05 -6.82
C PHE A 79 2.18 -0.11 -6.77
N TYR A 80 3.37 -0.65 -6.92
CA TYR A 80 4.62 0.13 -6.98
C TYR A 80 4.93 0.54 -8.42
N LEU A 81 5.60 1.68 -8.57
CA LEU A 81 6.08 2.18 -9.87
C LEU A 81 7.54 1.83 -10.13
N THR A 82 8.22 1.26 -9.14
CA THR A 82 9.62 0.84 -9.19
C THR A 82 9.72 -0.69 -9.19
N PRO A 83 10.86 -1.27 -9.64
CA PRO A 83 11.01 -2.73 -9.77
C PRO A 83 10.74 -3.51 -8.48
N VAL A 84 10.24 -4.74 -8.63
CA VAL A 84 9.83 -5.64 -7.54
C VAL A 84 10.91 -5.80 -6.48
N GLU A 85 12.17 -5.94 -6.90
CA GLU A 85 13.31 -6.21 -6.04
C GLU A 85 13.51 -5.11 -5.00
N ALA A 86 13.14 -3.87 -5.34
CA ALA A 86 13.23 -2.73 -4.43
C ALA A 86 12.23 -2.81 -3.26
N HIS A 87 11.16 -3.62 -3.37
CA HIS A 87 10.05 -3.66 -2.41
C HIS A 87 9.95 -4.96 -1.61
N LEU A 88 10.84 -5.93 -1.83
CA LEU A 88 10.83 -7.18 -1.07
C LEU A 88 11.08 -6.92 0.42
N LEU A 89 12.12 -6.13 0.72
CA LEU A 89 12.43 -5.73 2.10
C LEU A 89 11.29 -4.92 2.73
N GLU A 90 10.72 -3.97 1.99
CA GLU A 90 9.56 -3.19 2.44
C GLU A 90 8.37 -4.09 2.79
N SER A 91 8.11 -5.10 1.98
CA SER A 91 7.03 -6.06 2.20
C SER A 91 7.26 -6.97 3.41
N HIS A 92 8.51 -7.38 3.66
CA HIS A 92 8.87 -8.11 4.88
C HIS A 92 8.66 -7.24 6.13
N ILE A 93 9.12 -5.99 6.11
CA ILE A 93 8.89 -5.01 7.18
C ILE A 93 7.39 -4.83 7.43
N PHE A 94 6.61 -4.64 6.36
CA PHE A 94 5.16 -4.45 6.44
C PHE A 94 4.47 -5.65 7.09
N THR A 95 4.85 -6.87 6.69
CA THR A 95 4.29 -8.11 7.25
C THR A 95 4.53 -8.19 8.76
N ILE A 96 5.76 -7.92 9.21
CA ILE A 96 6.10 -7.93 10.64
C ILE A 96 5.31 -6.86 11.41
N LEU A 97 5.22 -5.64 10.88
CA LEU A 97 4.43 -4.57 11.51
C LEU A 97 2.95 -4.93 11.59
N SER A 98 2.43 -5.62 10.58
CA SER A 98 1.05 -6.09 10.54
C SER A 98 0.77 -7.15 11.61
N GLU A 99 1.62 -8.17 11.71
CA GLU A 99 1.50 -9.22 12.74
C GLU A 99 1.56 -8.65 14.16
N ARG A 100 2.36 -7.61 14.35
CA ARG A 100 2.49 -6.88 15.63
C ARG A 100 1.40 -5.84 15.87
N LYS A 101 0.42 -5.70 14.96
CA LYS A 101 -0.67 -4.71 15.05
C LYS A 101 -0.17 -3.26 15.12
N LEU A 102 0.93 -2.97 14.43
CA LEU A 102 1.55 -1.65 14.32
C LEU A 102 1.31 -0.98 12.96
N GLY A 103 0.58 -1.65 12.08
CA GLY A 103 0.13 -1.15 10.80
C GLY A 103 -1.15 -1.85 10.35
N PRO A 104 -1.64 -1.56 9.13
CA PRO A 104 -2.78 -2.25 8.55
C PRO A 104 -2.54 -3.77 8.47
N LYS A 105 -3.62 -4.56 8.50
CA LYS A 105 -3.54 -6.00 8.25
C LYS A 105 -2.99 -6.27 6.86
N PHE A 106 -2.05 -7.19 6.76
CA PHE A 106 -1.46 -7.66 5.52
C PHE A 106 -2.31 -8.81 4.97
N HIS A 107 -2.78 -8.68 3.73
CA HIS A 107 -3.64 -9.67 3.09
C HIS A 107 -2.94 -10.46 1.98
N GLY A 108 -1.77 -10.01 1.50
CA GLY A 108 -0.94 -10.81 0.59
C GLY A 108 -0.11 -10.01 -0.39
N LEU A 109 0.91 -10.67 -0.96
CA LEU A 109 1.78 -10.11 -2.00
C LEU A 109 1.15 -10.22 -3.39
N LEU A 110 1.37 -9.18 -4.18
CA LEU A 110 1.20 -9.16 -5.63
C LEU A 110 2.61 -9.14 -6.27
N THR A 111 2.71 -9.41 -7.56
CA THR A 111 4.03 -9.40 -8.22
C THR A 111 4.68 -8.00 -8.15
N ASN A 112 3.93 -6.92 -8.38
CA ASN A 112 4.36 -5.52 -8.26
C ASN A 112 3.59 -4.73 -7.17
N GLY A 113 3.26 -5.36 -6.04
CA GLY A 113 2.39 -4.70 -5.06
C GLY A 113 1.99 -5.57 -3.88
N ARG A 114 0.96 -5.13 -3.16
CA ARG A 114 0.37 -5.88 -2.05
C ARG A 114 -1.08 -5.49 -1.77
N LEU A 115 -1.77 -6.37 -1.04
CA LEU A 115 -3.10 -6.16 -0.50
C LEU A 115 -2.99 -5.80 0.99
N GLU A 116 -3.60 -4.68 1.37
CA GLU A 116 -3.59 -4.14 2.73
C GLU A 116 -5.03 -3.96 3.22
N GLU A 117 -5.22 -3.94 4.54
CA GLU A 117 -6.46 -3.51 5.16
C GLU A 117 -6.77 -2.05 4.82
N PHE A 118 -8.03 -1.77 4.51
CA PHE A 118 -8.51 -0.40 4.43
C PHE A 118 -8.80 0.14 5.84
N ILE A 119 -8.16 1.25 6.21
CA ILE A 119 -8.42 1.96 7.46
C ILE A 119 -9.18 3.26 7.15
N PRO A 120 -10.47 3.37 7.54
CA PRO A 120 -11.22 4.62 7.45
C PRO A 120 -10.52 5.70 8.29
N SER A 121 -9.91 6.69 7.63
CA SER A 121 -9.09 7.69 8.29
C SER A 121 -9.02 8.99 7.51
N VAL A 122 -8.59 10.06 8.19
CA VAL A 122 -8.30 11.37 7.61
C VAL A 122 -6.81 11.63 7.71
N ILE A 123 -6.22 12.18 6.65
CA ILE A 123 -4.81 12.56 6.62
C ILE A 123 -4.64 13.89 7.36
N LEU A 124 -3.70 13.95 8.30
CA LEU A 124 -3.36 15.18 8.99
C LEU A 124 -2.76 16.20 8.01
N THR A 125 -3.26 17.42 8.06
CA THR A 125 -2.68 18.57 7.38
C THR A 125 -1.39 19.01 8.06
N ARG A 126 -0.56 19.79 7.35
CA ARG A 126 0.65 20.40 7.90
C ARG A 126 0.37 21.18 9.19
N LEU A 127 -0.74 21.92 9.23
CA LEU A 127 -1.10 22.76 10.39
C LEU A 127 -1.51 21.91 11.60
N GLU A 128 -2.27 20.84 11.38
CA GLU A 128 -2.67 19.92 12.45
C GLU A 128 -1.48 19.19 13.07
N MET A 129 -0.48 18.82 12.27
CA MET A 129 0.74 18.15 12.77
C MET A 129 1.53 19.01 13.77
N ILE A 130 1.45 20.34 13.67
CA ILE A 130 2.17 21.27 14.56
C ILE A 130 1.45 21.42 15.92
N SER A 131 0.18 21.04 16.01
CA SER A 131 -0.57 21.09 17.27
C SER A 131 0.13 20.25 18.34
N PRO A 132 0.42 20.78 19.54
CA PRO A 132 1.11 20.05 20.59
C PRO A 132 0.44 18.72 20.98
N SER A 133 -0.89 18.66 20.94
CA SER A 133 -1.65 17.44 21.26
C SER A 133 -1.44 16.35 20.22
N ILE A 134 -1.43 16.70 18.93
CA ILE A 134 -1.18 15.80 17.81
C ILE A 134 0.30 15.39 17.77
N ALA A 135 1.22 16.34 17.89
CA ALA A 135 2.66 16.07 17.94
C ALA A 135 3.02 15.08 19.06
N LYS A 136 2.41 15.22 20.25
CA LYS A 136 2.57 14.25 21.35
C LYS A 136 2.08 12.85 20.98
N GLN A 137 0.99 12.72 20.22
CA GLN A 137 0.49 11.42 19.75
C GLN A 137 1.41 10.80 18.69
N ILE A 138 1.91 11.62 17.76
CA ILE A 138 2.91 11.21 16.75
C ILE A 138 4.16 10.69 17.45
N ALA A 139 4.72 11.45 18.41
CA ALA A 139 5.90 11.05 19.17
C ALA A 139 5.71 9.70 19.89
N LYS A 140 4.54 9.47 20.51
CA LYS A 140 4.21 8.17 21.13
C LYS A 140 4.17 7.02 20.13
N LYS A 141 3.63 7.25 18.92
CA LYS A 141 3.58 6.22 17.87
C LYS A 141 4.97 5.94 17.30
N LEU A 142 5.76 6.97 17.03
CA LEU A 142 7.16 6.84 16.60
C LEU A 142 8.01 6.11 17.64
N ALA A 143 7.86 6.43 18.93
CA ALA A 143 8.57 5.74 19.99
C ALA A 143 8.27 4.22 19.99
N LYS A 144 7.02 3.82 19.73
CA LYS A 144 6.66 2.40 19.59
C LYS A 144 7.35 1.74 18.39
N ILE A 145 7.42 2.44 17.25
CA ILE A 145 8.10 1.95 16.05
C ILE A 145 9.60 1.81 16.30
N HIS A 146 10.24 2.79 16.95
CA HIS A 146 11.68 2.74 17.25
C HIS A 146 12.07 1.63 18.24
N GLN A 147 11.13 1.14 19.04
CA GLN A 147 11.37 0.02 19.96
C GLN A 147 11.21 -1.36 19.32
N GLN A 148 10.87 -1.43 18.02
CA GLN A 148 10.71 -2.71 17.33
C GLN A 148 12.06 -3.41 17.18
N LYS A 149 12.16 -4.59 17.78
CA LYS A 149 13.31 -5.50 17.63
C LYS A 149 13.09 -6.48 16.49
N ASP A 150 14.17 -7.11 16.04
CA ASP A 150 14.15 -8.20 15.05
C ASP A 150 13.50 -7.79 13.73
N MET A 151 13.68 -6.52 13.34
CA MET A 151 13.32 -6.03 12.02
C MET A 151 14.41 -6.45 11.03
N PRO A 152 14.06 -6.81 9.78
CA PRO A 152 15.01 -7.27 8.76
C PRO A 152 15.79 -6.10 8.14
N LEU A 153 16.27 -5.17 8.98
CA LEU A 153 16.91 -3.93 8.57
C LEU A 153 18.41 -4.00 8.85
N GLU A 154 19.19 -3.34 8.00
CA GLU A 154 20.58 -3.03 8.32
C GLU A 154 20.62 -2.07 9.50
N ILE A 155 21.31 -2.46 10.57
CA ILE A 155 21.44 -1.64 11.80
C ILE A 155 22.34 -0.43 11.54
N ASN A 156 23.27 -0.56 10.59
CA ASN A 156 24.14 0.53 10.18
C ASN A 156 23.35 1.52 9.31
N PRO A 157 23.31 2.82 9.66
CA PRO A 157 22.54 3.80 8.90
C PRO A 157 23.17 4.05 7.53
N THR A 158 22.46 3.67 6.47
CA THR A 158 22.87 3.81 5.05
C THR A 158 22.30 5.05 4.36
N ILE A 159 21.77 6.00 5.14
CA ILE A 159 21.08 7.17 4.58
C ILE A 159 22.03 8.04 3.76
N CYS A 160 23.28 8.20 4.19
CA CYS A 160 24.30 8.95 3.44
C CYS A 160 24.59 8.27 2.09
N ASP A 161 24.77 6.95 2.07
CA ASP A 161 25.04 6.21 0.84
C ASP A 161 23.85 6.24 -0.12
N THR A 162 22.63 6.21 0.43
CA THR A 162 21.39 6.34 -0.35
C THR A 162 21.29 7.73 -0.97
N ILE A 163 21.60 8.78 -0.22
CA ILE A 163 21.63 10.16 -0.74
C ILE A 163 22.68 10.27 -1.86
N LEU A 164 23.91 9.78 -1.63
CA LEU A 164 24.99 9.87 -2.62
C LEU A 164 24.66 9.15 -3.93
N ARG A 165 23.99 7.99 -3.87
CA ARG A 165 23.51 7.28 -5.06
C ARG A 165 22.40 8.02 -5.81
N ALA A 166 21.61 8.84 -5.12
CA ALA A 166 20.52 9.60 -5.72
C ALA A 166 20.98 10.93 -6.35
N VAL A 167 22.18 11.42 -6.03
CA VAL A 167 22.74 12.61 -6.66
C VAL A 167 23.34 12.22 -8.02
N PRO A 168 22.86 12.78 -9.15
CA PRO A 168 23.48 12.54 -10.44
C PRO A 168 24.93 13.06 -10.43
N PRO A 169 25.86 12.40 -11.13
CA PRO A 169 27.26 12.83 -11.16
C PRO A 169 27.35 14.27 -11.69
N VAL A 170 28.05 15.14 -10.95
CA VAL A 170 28.33 16.51 -11.37
C VAL A 170 29.27 16.43 -12.58
N GLN A 171 28.75 16.69 -13.78
CA GLN A 171 29.60 16.96 -14.93
C GLN A 171 30.26 18.32 -14.69
N LEU A 172 31.53 18.30 -14.28
CA LEU A 172 32.36 19.49 -14.32
C LEU A 172 32.53 19.86 -15.79
N SER A 173 31.96 20.99 -16.20
CA SER A 173 32.24 21.61 -17.49
C SER A 173 33.70 22.06 -17.48
N ASN A 174 34.53 21.40 -18.30
CA ASN A 174 35.88 21.85 -18.63
C ASN A 174 35.84 23.10 -19.51
#